data_AF-A0AAP9WEZ0-F1
#
_entry.id   AF-A0AAP9WEZ0-F1
#
_cell.length_a   1.000
_cell.length_b   1.000
_cell.length_c   1.000
_cell.angle_alpha   90.00
_cell.angle_beta   90.00
_cell.angle_gamma   90.00
#
_symmetry.space_group_name_H-M   'P 1'
#
loop_
_entity.id
_entity.type
_entity.pdbx_description
1 polymer ?
#
loop_
_entity_poly.entity_id
_entity_poly.type
_entity_poly.pdbx_seq_one_letter_code
_entity_poly.pdbx_strand_id
1 'polypeptide(L)'
;MFNYIILCILVPSILFSSPVEDFLNPEKKRKTTTSSQDTIPKKNPQEKKHLDLPTISKISDQNSKITNQSEQISKDISKSKKKKYEDAIPTVKDDTPATPSYTIQSASESVSGGGVPVLCYHHLAPQGGPMGGYNLHPNLLEEQFKFLKAAGYQTVRLDQFYSYINGKKPSDFPDKPILLTFDDGSKTHWEILVPLLKKYGFTASVFIYPSIISSGKKYYMTWDQLNNALDSGVLDLGSHTLYHPKLPTMSRTLIRKQLLESKQILETKTGRKVIDLAYPFGLFDPRVIEEAKAIGYRMAFTVNPGKNLPGTPVYNIHRSLVPWGQSQSAFNSILTMAPPPKISISIQDGSWVKAGQEFKIHLEGVQPESVSIQIKSKNVISEAQFPDFTVKIPDFSRKSTFLPMMIQAKTKEGKQIQYQYLFINQKEFKKHPDDTF
;
A
#
# COMPACT_ATOMS: atom_id res chain seq x y z
N MET A 1 52.28 -4.21 -17.13
CA MET A 1 53.11 -3.43 -16.19
C MET A 1 52.19 -2.40 -15.56
N PHE A 2 51.85 -2.31 -14.28
CA PHE A 2 52.31 -2.81 -12.98
C PHE A 2 51.03 -3.21 -12.20
N ASN A 3 50.84 -4.45 -11.74
CA ASN A 3 51.20 -5.00 -10.42
C ASN A 3 50.87 -4.11 -9.21
N TYR A 4 49.83 -4.50 -8.46
CA TYR A 4 49.86 -4.51 -6.99
C TYR A 4 49.24 -5.81 -6.47
N ILE A 5 49.95 -6.42 -5.53
CA ILE A 5 49.81 -7.78 -5.00
C ILE A 5 49.56 -7.65 -3.48
N ILE A 6 48.60 -8.46 -3.00
CA ILE A 6 48.51 -9.11 -1.67
C ILE A 6 48.35 -8.24 -0.40
N LEU A 7 47.26 -8.47 0.35
CA LEU A 7 47.33 -9.09 1.68
C LEU A 7 45.99 -9.73 2.11
N CYS A 8 46.01 -11.05 2.27
CA CYS A 8 44.98 -11.86 2.92
C CYS A 8 45.15 -11.83 4.44
N ILE A 9 44.05 -11.76 5.20
CA ILE A 9 43.97 -12.27 6.57
C ILE A 9 42.66 -13.05 6.73
N LEU A 10 42.80 -14.36 6.95
CA LEU A 10 41.80 -15.31 7.44
C LEU A 10 41.46 -14.99 8.92
N VAL A 11 40.29 -15.32 9.48
CA VAL A 11 39.91 -16.56 10.23
C VAL A 11 38.70 -16.12 11.13
N PRO A 12 37.78 -16.95 11.67
CA PRO A 12 37.02 -18.10 11.15
C PRO A 12 35.49 -17.96 11.33
N SER A 13 34.78 -18.88 10.68
CA SER A 13 33.40 -19.28 10.93
C SER A 13 33.18 -19.84 12.35
N ILE A 14 32.05 -19.50 12.98
CA ILE A 14 31.49 -20.27 14.10
C ILE A 14 30.14 -20.85 13.66
N LEU A 15 30.18 -22.16 13.44
CA LEU A 15 29.04 -23.06 13.35
C LEU A 15 28.44 -23.24 14.74
N PHE A 16 27.12 -23.11 14.87
CA PHE A 16 26.36 -23.85 15.88
C PHE A 16 25.40 -24.78 15.16
N SER A 17 25.78 -26.05 15.11
CA SER A 17 24.89 -27.20 14.95
C SER A 17 24.65 -27.76 16.34
N SER A 18 23.39 -28.01 16.68
CA SER A 18 22.97 -29.33 17.19
C SER A 18 21.45 -29.38 17.44
N PRO A 19 20.87 -30.60 17.43
CA PRO A 19 19.48 -30.88 17.07
C PRO A 19 18.64 -31.22 18.33
N VAL A 20 17.36 -31.61 18.13
CA VAL A 20 16.74 -32.83 18.68
C VAL A 20 15.22 -32.82 18.45
N GLU A 21 14.81 -33.74 17.59
CA GLU A 21 13.68 -34.69 17.63
C GLU A 21 12.25 -34.30 18.01
N ASP A 22 11.38 -34.58 17.03
CA ASP A 22 10.07 -35.23 17.13
C ASP A 22 9.76 -36.00 18.41
N PHE A 23 8.58 -35.77 19.00
CA PHE A 23 7.79 -36.86 19.56
C PHE A 23 6.29 -36.68 19.33
N LEU A 24 5.71 -37.80 18.95
CA LEU A 24 4.35 -38.07 18.50
C LEU A 24 3.27 -37.83 19.57
N ASN A 25 2.10 -37.40 19.11
CA ASN A 25 0.79 -37.62 19.74
C ASN A 25 0.42 -39.12 19.61
N PRO A 26 -0.33 -39.75 20.55
CA PRO A 26 -1.78 -39.76 20.39
C PRO A 26 -2.64 -39.81 21.68
N GLU A 27 -3.87 -39.30 21.50
CA GLU A 27 -5.15 -39.54 22.17
C GLU A 27 -5.28 -40.60 23.30
N LYS A 28 -6.03 -40.27 24.37
CA LYS A 28 -7.42 -40.77 24.63
C LYS A 28 -7.97 -40.44 26.04
N LYS A 29 -9.16 -39.80 26.02
CA LYS A 29 -10.44 -40.12 26.71
C LYS A 29 -10.55 -40.37 28.24
N ARG A 30 -11.68 -39.80 28.74
CA ARG A 30 -12.55 -40.11 29.93
C ARG A 30 -12.13 -39.44 31.25
N LYS A 31 -12.91 -38.49 31.77
CA LYS A 31 -14.25 -38.52 32.44
C LYS A 31 -14.16 -38.82 33.95
N THR A 32 -14.85 -37.94 34.69
CA THR A 32 -15.60 -38.13 35.95
C THR A 32 -14.89 -38.12 37.32
N THR A 33 -15.03 -36.96 37.99
CA THR A 33 -15.68 -36.69 39.31
C THR A 33 -15.19 -37.28 40.65
N THR A 34 -15.12 -36.36 41.64
CA THR A 34 -15.40 -36.45 43.10
C THR A 34 -14.47 -37.31 43.96
N SER A 35 -14.15 -37.03 45.24
CA SER A 35 -14.35 -35.94 46.22
C SER A 35 -13.41 -36.24 47.43
N SER A 36 -13.48 -35.43 48.50
CA SER A 36 -12.94 -35.65 49.87
C SER A 36 -11.44 -35.40 50.10
N GLN A 37 -10.98 -34.96 51.28
CA GLN A 37 -11.42 -34.01 52.31
C GLN A 37 -10.18 -33.81 53.22
N ASP A 38 -10.00 -32.59 53.71
CA ASP A 38 -9.42 -32.17 54.99
C ASP A 38 -8.05 -32.71 55.48
N THR A 39 -7.11 -31.79 55.70
CA THR A 39 -6.44 -31.58 57.01
C THR A 39 -5.58 -30.30 57.01
N ILE A 40 -5.80 -29.45 58.04
CA ILE A 40 -5.02 -28.26 58.45
C ILE A 40 -4.80 -28.44 59.97
N PRO A 41 -3.63 -28.15 60.60
CA PRO A 41 -3.47 -26.85 61.28
C PRO A 41 -2.06 -26.22 61.46
N LYS A 42 -2.07 -24.87 61.31
CA LYS A 42 -1.52 -23.80 62.18
C LYS A 42 -0.02 -23.42 62.13
N LYS A 43 0.27 -22.17 61.71
CA LYS A 43 0.57 -21.01 62.61
C LYS A 43 0.54 -19.64 61.86
N ASN A 44 0.14 -18.62 62.61
CA ASN A 44 -0.26 -17.22 62.31
C ASN A 44 0.88 -16.21 62.64
N PRO A 45 0.72 -14.84 62.60
CA PRO A 45 -0.10 -13.94 61.76
C PRO A 45 0.59 -12.59 61.37
N GLN A 46 -0.09 -11.76 60.55
CA GLN A 46 -0.21 -10.27 60.45
C GLN A 46 -0.29 -9.86 58.96
N GLU A 47 -1.19 -9.03 58.43
CA GLU A 47 -2.09 -8.00 58.96
C GLU A 47 -3.24 -7.72 57.94
N LYS A 48 -4.40 -7.22 58.41
CA LYS A 48 -5.65 -7.02 57.65
C LYS A 48 -5.67 -5.74 56.78
N LYS A 49 -6.38 -5.79 55.65
CA LYS A 49 -7.32 -4.70 55.22
C LYS A 49 -8.41 -5.23 54.26
N HIS A 50 -9.66 -4.92 54.61
CA HIS A 50 -10.92 -5.22 53.92
C HIS A 50 -11.03 -4.54 52.54
N LEU A 51 -11.67 -5.20 51.56
CA LEU A 51 -12.47 -4.53 50.52
C LEU A 51 -13.60 -5.47 50.05
N ASP A 52 -14.83 -4.95 50.08
CA ASP A 52 -16.09 -5.66 49.80
C ASP A 52 -16.32 -5.93 48.30
N LEU A 53 -16.91 -7.09 47.96
CA LEU A 53 -17.39 -7.46 46.63
C LEU A 53 -18.93 -7.26 46.54
N PRO A 54 -19.48 -6.57 45.53
CA PRO A 54 -20.92 -6.39 45.40
C PRO A 54 -21.63 -7.57 44.70
N THR A 55 -22.85 -7.82 45.16
CA THR A 55 -23.79 -8.90 44.82
C THR A 55 -24.39 -8.81 43.40
N ILE A 56 -24.81 -9.97 42.88
CA ILE A 56 -25.25 -10.30 41.50
C ILE A 56 -26.52 -9.56 40.99
N SER A 57 -27.13 -8.63 41.73
CA SER A 57 -28.34 -7.91 41.26
C SER A 57 -28.09 -6.64 40.43
N LYS A 58 -26.83 -6.27 40.14
CA LYS A 58 -26.48 -5.06 39.33
C LYS A 58 -26.10 -5.33 37.88
N ILE A 59 -26.17 -6.58 37.41
CA ILE A 59 -25.75 -6.96 36.04
C ILE A 59 -26.93 -6.94 35.04
N SER A 60 -28.19 -7.01 35.49
CA SER A 60 -29.36 -6.98 34.59
C SER A 60 -29.71 -5.56 34.09
N ASP A 61 -29.46 -4.52 34.88
CA ASP A 61 -29.83 -3.14 34.54
C ASP A 61 -28.78 -2.42 33.68
N GLN A 62 -27.55 -2.95 33.60
CA GLN A 62 -26.52 -2.45 32.70
C GLN A 62 -26.70 -2.99 31.27
N ASN A 63 -27.21 -4.23 31.12
CA ASN A 63 -27.44 -4.80 29.80
C ASN A 63 -28.61 -4.15 29.06
N SER A 64 -29.68 -3.71 29.73
CA SER A 64 -30.80 -3.01 29.08
C SER A 64 -30.46 -1.59 28.61
N LYS A 65 -29.51 -0.91 29.29
CA LYS A 65 -29.00 0.41 28.87
C LYS A 65 -28.04 0.33 27.68
N ILE A 66 -27.28 -0.77 27.54
CA ILE A 66 -26.36 -0.99 26.42
C ILE A 66 -27.14 -1.28 25.12
N THR A 67 -28.23 -2.06 25.18
CA THR A 67 -29.04 -2.36 23.99
C THR A 67 -29.75 -1.11 23.45
N ASN A 68 -30.31 -0.26 24.33
CA ASN A 68 -30.98 0.98 23.93
C ASN A 68 -30.00 2.05 23.38
N GLN A 69 -28.76 2.13 23.87
CA GLN A 69 -27.73 2.98 23.25
C GLN A 69 -27.30 2.47 21.87
N SER A 70 -27.23 1.15 21.66
CA SER A 70 -26.86 0.57 20.37
C SER A 70 -27.92 0.78 19.28
N GLU A 71 -29.20 0.80 19.63
CA GLU A 71 -30.31 1.08 18.71
C GLU A 71 -30.47 2.57 18.37
N GLN A 72 -30.11 3.47 19.29
CA GLN A 72 -30.12 4.92 19.06
C GLN A 72 -28.93 5.36 18.21
N ILE A 73 -27.74 4.78 18.44
CA ILE A 73 -26.53 5.02 17.63
C ILE A 73 -26.72 4.52 16.18
N SER A 74 -27.40 3.39 15.98
CA SER A 74 -27.67 2.86 14.64
C SER A 74 -28.73 3.67 13.87
N LYS A 75 -29.69 4.31 14.55
CA LYS A 75 -30.64 5.25 13.93
C LYS A 75 -30.01 6.61 13.58
N ASP A 76 -29.10 7.14 14.39
CA ASP A 76 -28.41 8.41 14.09
C ASP A 76 -27.32 8.30 13.01
N ILE A 77 -26.73 7.11 12.82
CA ILE A 77 -25.82 6.84 11.69
C ILE A 77 -26.57 6.85 10.34
N SER A 78 -27.88 6.60 10.32
CA SER A 78 -28.69 6.57 9.09
C SER A 78 -29.08 7.94 8.52
N LYS A 79 -28.89 9.06 9.26
CA LYS A 79 -29.41 10.38 8.88
C LYS A 79 -28.36 11.45 8.54
N SER A 80 -27.07 11.16 8.64
CA SER A 80 -26.03 12.06 8.13
C SER A 80 -25.47 11.49 6.83
N LYS A 81 -25.74 12.14 5.68
CA LYS A 81 -24.92 11.96 4.48
C LYS A 81 -23.51 12.49 4.79
N LYS A 82 -22.69 11.66 5.44
CA LYS A 82 -21.26 11.89 5.58
C LYS A 82 -20.70 11.87 4.17
N LYS A 83 -20.19 13.02 3.74
CA LYS A 83 -19.31 13.07 2.56
C LYS A 83 -18.16 12.10 2.81
N LYS A 84 -18.04 11.10 1.95
CA LYS A 84 -17.01 10.07 2.04
C LYS A 84 -15.78 10.54 1.28
N TYR A 85 -14.63 9.94 1.53
CA TYR A 85 -13.39 10.28 0.82
C TYR A 85 -13.51 10.09 -0.71
N GLU A 86 -14.44 9.24 -1.16
CA GLU A 86 -14.85 9.09 -2.57
C GLU A 86 -15.26 10.43 -3.23
N ASP A 87 -15.67 11.44 -2.44
CA ASP A 87 -16.06 12.77 -2.94
C ASP A 87 -14.86 13.68 -3.26
N ALA A 88 -13.62 13.26 -2.99
CA ALA A 88 -12.38 14.05 -3.15
C ALA A 88 -11.47 13.58 -4.29
N ILE A 89 -11.88 12.55 -5.04
CA ILE A 89 -11.15 11.97 -6.18
C ILE A 89 -11.98 12.24 -7.45
N PRO A 90 -11.36 12.52 -8.61
CA PRO A 90 -12.10 12.82 -9.84
C PRO A 90 -13.16 11.76 -10.09
N THR A 91 -14.43 12.17 -10.07
CA THR A 91 -15.55 11.30 -10.42
C THR A 91 -15.43 10.94 -11.89
N VAL A 92 -15.31 9.64 -12.17
CA VAL A 92 -15.42 9.11 -13.53
C VAL A 92 -16.86 9.34 -13.98
N LYS A 93 -17.06 10.06 -15.09
CA LYS A 93 -18.38 10.23 -15.69
C LYS A 93 -18.89 8.88 -16.20
N ASP A 94 -20.20 8.63 -16.04
CA ASP A 94 -20.92 7.40 -16.42
C ASP A 94 -20.92 7.09 -17.93
N ASP A 95 -20.22 7.88 -18.75
CA ASP A 95 -20.35 7.88 -20.20
C ASP A 95 -19.31 6.99 -20.90
N THR A 96 -18.63 6.09 -20.18
CA THR A 96 -17.63 5.21 -20.81
C THR A 96 -18.32 3.97 -21.40
N PRO A 97 -18.20 3.67 -22.71
CA PRO A 97 -18.85 2.51 -23.32
C PRO A 97 -18.46 1.20 -22.62
N ALA A 98 -19.39 0.26 -22.54
CA ALA A 98 -19.19 -1.08 -21.95
C ALA A 98 -18.09 -1.92 -22.65
N THR A 99 -17.60 -1.46 -23.80
CA THR A 99 -16.52 -2.07 -24.58
C THR A 99 -15.66 -0.99 -25.23
N PRO A 100 -14.67 -0.43 -24.52
CA PRO A 100 -13.66 0.43 -25.14
C PRO A 100 -12.73 -0.45 -25.97
N SER A 101 -12.58 -0.19 -27.26
CA SER A 101 -11.49 -0.75 -28.07
C SER A 101 -10.31 0.22 -28.06
N TYR A 102 -9.09 -0.30 -27.88
CA TYR A 102 -7.88 0.50 -28.01
C TYR A 102 -7.39 0.46 -29.45
N THR A 103 -7.32 1.63 -30.09
CA THR A 103 -6.76 1.75 -31.44
C THR A 103 -5.24 1.84 -31.35
N ILE A 104 -4.52 1.06 -32.15
CA ILE A 104 -3.08 1.26 -32.34
C ILE A 104 -2.92 2.46 -33.28
N GLN A 105 -2.85 3.68 -32.75
CA GLN A 105 -2.24 4.76 -33.52
C GLN A 105 -0.76 4.38 -33.72
N SER A 106 -0.26 4.55 -34.94
CA SER A 106 1.15 4.35 -35.25
C SER A 106 1.97 5.05 -34.18
N ALA A 107 2.69 4.28 -33.37
CA ALA A 107 3.61 4.78 -32.36
C ALA A 107 4.84 5.38 -33.06
N SER A 108 4.62 6.42 -33.87
CA SER A 108 5.62 7.18 -34.61
C SER A 108 6.03 8.44 -33.87
N GLU A 109 5.82 8.49 -32.56
CA GLU A 109 6.53 9.40 -31.69
C GLU A 109 7.21 8.56 -30.61
N SER A 110 8.52 8.46 -30.73
CA SER A 110 9.43 7.95 -29.72
C SER A 110 9.29 8.77 -28.44
N VAL A 111 8.29 8.48 -27.61
CA VAL A 111 8.22 9.06 -26.26
C VAL A 111 9.06 8.17 -25.35
N SER A 112 10.38 8.24 -25.55
CA SER A 112 11.41 7.72 -24.64
C SER A 112 11.49 8.57 -23.37
N GLY A 113 10.35 8.78 -22.70
CA GLY A 113 10.39 9.11 -21.28
C GLY A 113 10.90 7.86 -20.57
N GLY A 114 12.20 7.79 -20.30
CA GLY A 114 12.84 6.63 -19.66
C GLY A 114 12.15 6.21 -18.36
N GLY A 115 12.46 5.03 -17.84
CA GLY A 115 11.81 4.52 -16.62
C GLY A 115 10.74 3.47 -16.87
N VAL A 116 10.40 2.74 -15.81
CA VAL A 116 9.42 1.67 -15.83
C VAL A 116 8.08 2.20 -15.28
N PRO A 117 7.00 2.23 -16.08
CA PRO A 117 5.66 2.44 -15.57
C PRO A 117 5.22 1.27 -14.69
N VAL A 118 4.57 1.56 -13.57
CA VAL A 118 3.93 0.58 -12.70
C VAL A 118 2.44 0.88 -12.66
N LEU A 119 1.62 -0.08 -13.09
CA LEU A 119 0.16 0.05 -13.10
C LEU A 119 -0.42 -0.58 -11.84
N CYS A 120 -1.36 0.11 -11.20
CA CYS A 120 -2.09 -0.37 -10.04
C CYS A 120 -3.56 -0.62 -10.40
N TYR A 121 -3.91 -1.90 -10.40
CA TYR A 121 -5.26 -2.41 -10.59
C TYR A 121 -5.80 -2.96 -9.27
N HIS A 122 -7.12 -3.11 -9.18
CA HIS A 122 -7.77 -3.74 -8.04
C HIS A 122 -8.65 -4.90 -8.55
N HIS A 123 -9.97 -4.75 -8.48
CA HIS A 123 -10.92 -5.79 -8.81
C HIS A 123 -11.29 -5.79 -10.29
N LEU A 124 -11.55 -6.97 -10.86
CA LEU A 124 -12.11 -7.10 -12.19
C LEU A 124 -13.59 -7.42 -12.07
N ALA A 125 -14.47 -6.54 -12.53
CA ALA A 125 -15.91 -6.73 -12.41
C ALA A 125 -16.63 -6.11 -13.61
N PRO A 126 -17.71 -6.70 -14.14
CA PRO A 126 -18.44 -6.11 -15.26
C PRO A 126 -19.28 -4.88 -14.89
N GLN A 127 -19.52 -4.63 -13.60
CA GLN A 127 -20.15 -3.41 -13.10
C GLN A 127 -19.19 -2.65 -12.18
N GLY A 128 -19.26 -1.32 -12.20
CA GLY A 128 -18.54 -0.44 -11.27
C GLY A 128 -18.99 -0.54 -9.79
N GLY A 129 -19.60 -1.66 -9.39
CA GLY A 129 -20.16 -1.91 -8.05
C GLY A 129 -19.13 -1.84 -6.91
N PRO A 130 -19.55 -2.14 -5.66
CA PRO A 130 -19.63 -1.26 -4.48
C PRO A 130 -18.32 -0.60 -3.96
N MET A 131 -17.19 -0.77 -4.63
CA MET A 131 -15.86 -0.29 -4.24
C MET A 131 -15.51 1.11 -4.79
N GLY A 132 -16.50 1.92 -5.20
CA GLY A 132 -16.28 3.35 -5.45
C GLY A 132 -15.42 3.69 -6.68
N GLY A 133 -15.47 2.89 -7.75
CA GLY A 133 -14.86 3.23 -9.04
C GLY A 133 -13.45 2.68 -9.32
N TYR A 134 -12.91 1.81 -8.46
CA TYR A 134 -11.60 1.16 -8.69
C TYR A 134 -11.66 -0.22 -9.36
N ASN A 135 -12.87 -0.71 -9.66
CA ASN A 135 -12.98 -1.90 -10.48
C ASN A 135 -12.46 -1.61 -11.89
N LEU A 136 -12.13 -2.64 -12.64
CA LEU A 136 -11.93 -2.55 -14.08
C LEU A 136 -12.77 -3.61 -14.78
N HIS A 137 -13.37 -3.26 -15.93
CA HIS A 137 -14.11 -4.24 -16.70
C HIS A 137 -13.14 -5.31 -17.25
N PRO A 138 -13.43 -6.63 -17.12
CA PRO A 138 -12.56 -7.68 -17.65
C PRO A 138 -12.18 -7.50 -19.13
N ASN A 139 -13.16 -7.17 -19.98
CA ASN A 139 -12.90 -6.86 -21.40
C ASN A 139 -11.95 -5.68 -21.58
N LEU A 140 -12.03 -4.65 -20.73
CA LEU A 140 -11.13 -3.51 -20.80
C LEU A 140 -9.70 -3.90 -20.43
N LEU A 141 -9.51 -4.76 -19.41
CA LEU A 141 -8.20 -5.32 -19.10
C LEU A 141 -7.61 -6.08 -20.29
N GLU A 142 -8.43 -6.93 -20.94
CA GLU A 142 -7.97 -7.67 -22.11
C GLU A 142 -7.56 -6.75 -23.26
N GLU A 143 -8.34 -5.71 -23.54
CA GLU A 143 -7.98 -4.70 -24.54
C GLU A 143 -6.67 -3.99 -24.16
N GLN A 144 -6.45 -3.66 -22.88
CA GLN A 144 -5.17 -3.10 -22.42
C GLN A 144 -4.03 -4.07 -22.69
N PHE A 145 -4.22 -5.37 -22.45
CA PHE A 145 -3.18 -6.37 -22.70
C PHE A 145 -2.88 -6.54 -24.19
N LYS A 146 -3.90 -6.54 -25.06
CA LYS A 146 -3.72 -6.51 -26.52
C LYS A 146 -2.90 -5.29 -26.94
N PHE A 147 -3.28 -4.11 -26.45
CA PHE A 147 -2.58 -2.87 -26.73
C PHE A 147 -1.12 -2.92 -26.29
N LEU A 148 -0.86 -3.31 -25.04
CA LEU A 148 0.49 -3.41 -24.49
C LEU A 148 1.34 -4.39 -25.32
N LYS A 149 0.79 -5.55 -25.69
CA LYS A 149 1.48 -6.55 -26.50
C LYS A 149 1.81 -6.01 -27.88
N ALA A 150 0.84 -5.40 -28.57
CA ALA A 150 1.02 -4.83 -29.89
C ALA A 150 1.99 -3.64 -29.90
N ALA A 151 2.00 -2.84 -28.82
CA ALA A 151 2.92 -1.74 -28.63
C ALA A 151 4.34 -2.18 -28.18
N GLY A 152 4.56 -3.50 -28.00
CA GLY A 152 5.87 -4.08 -27.68
C GLY A 152 6.26 -4.03 -26.19
N TYR A 153 5.31 -3.76 -25.29
CA TYR A 153 5.57 -3.82 -23.85
C TYR A 153 5.81 -5.25 -23.38
N GLN A 154 6.73 -5.40 -22.43
CA GLN A 154 7.04 -6.66 -21.79
C GLN A 154 6.95 -6.49 -20.28
N THR A 155 6.24 -7.41 -19.62
CA THR A 155 6.08 -7.35 -18.17
C THR A 155 7.35 -7.76 -17.46
N VAL A 156 7.67 -7.06 -16.37
CA VAL A 156 8.76 -7.43 -15.46
C VAL A 156 8.19 -7.96 -14.14
N ARG A 157 8.97 -8.81 -13.48
CA ARG A 157 8.71 -9.36 -12.14
C ARG A 157 9.25 -8.42 -11.04
N LEU A 158 8.83 -8.60 -9.78
CA LEU A 158 9.24 -7.73 -8.66
C LEU A 158 10.76 -7.70 -8.44
N ASP A 159 11.44 -8.84 -8.61
CA ASP A 159 12.89 -8.96 -8.48
C ASP A 159 13.66 -8.25 -9.60
N GLN A 160 13.16 -8.35 -10.83
CA GLN A 160 13.67 -7.62 -11.98
C GLN A 160 13.48 -6.12 -11.76
N PHE A 161 12.27 -5.69 -11.41
CA PHE A 161 11.98 -4.28 -11.10
C PHE A 161 12.86 -3.74 -9.97
N TYR A 162 13.02 -4.49 -8.88
CA TYR A 162 13.94 -4.11 -7.80
C TYR A 162 15.39 -3.98 -8.27
N SER A 163 15.84 -4.86 -9.16
CA SER A 163 17.17 -4.77 -9.73
C SER A 163 17.36 -3.53 -10.60
N TYR A 164 16.32 -3.17 -11.38
CA TYR A 164 16.32 -1.96 -12.22
C TYR A 164 16.48 -0.69 -11.38
N ILE A 165 15.65 -0.54 -10.33
CA ILE A 165 15.70 0.65 -9.47
C ILE A 165 17.02 0.76 -8.69
N ASN A 166 17.71 -0.35 -8.43
CA ASN A 166 19.02 -0.36 -7.76
C ASN A 166 20.21 -0.25 -8.73
N GLY A 167 19.99 0.21 -9.96
CA GLY A 167 21.08 0.62 -10.84
C GLY A 167 21.65 -0.48 -11.73
N LYS A 168 20.95 -1.62 -11.90
CA LYS A 168 21.23 -2.46 -13.08
C LYS A 168 20.98 -1.67 -14.35
N LYS A 169 21.77 -1.94 -15.39
CA LYS A 169 21.74 -1.11 -16.59
C LYS A 169 20.40 -1.29 -17.28
N PRO A 170 19.76 -0.22 -17.80
CA PRO A 170 18.52 -0.34 -18.56
C PRO A 170 18.62 -1.32 -19.74
N SER A 171 19.82 -1.51 -20.33
CA SER A 171 20.10 -2.51 -21.36
C SER A 171 19.89 -3.96 -20.93
N ASP A 172 19.83 -4.23 -19.62
CA ASP A 172 19.62 -5.56 -19.06
C ASP A 172 18.11 -5.89 -18.94
N PHE A 173 17.24 -4.97 -19.36
CA PHE A 173 15.78 -5.06 -19.28
C PHE A 173 15.16 -5.01 -20.67
N PRO A 174 13.90 -5.47 -20.83
CA PRO A 174 13.17 -5.28 -22.07
C PRO A 174 13.13 -3.80 -22.49
N ASP A 175 13.07 -3.52 -23.79
CA ASP A 175 13.04 -2.15 -24.33
C ASP A 175 11.85 -1.32 -23.81
N LYS A 176 10.71 -1.99 -23.57
CA LYS A 176 9.48 -1.40 -23.03
C LYS A 176 9.02 -2.18 -21.80
N PRO A 177 9.74 -2.07 -20.68
CA PRO A 177 9.39 -2.80 -19.47
C PRO A 177 8.14 -2.18 -18.83
N ILE A 178 7.28 -2.99 -18.24
CA ILE A 178 6.12 -2.54 -17.47
C ILE A 178 5.88 -3.47 -16.29
N LEU A 179 5.53 -2.93 -15.12
CA LEU A 179 5.12 -3.74 -13.98
C LEU A 179 3.62 -3.62 -13.77
N LEU A 180 2.93 -4.76 -13.76
CA LEU A 180 1.49 -4.84 -13.51
C LEU A 180 1.26 -5.27 -12.07
N THR A 181 0.54 -4.48 -11.29
CA THR A 181 0.25 -4.77 -9.88
C THR A 181 -1.26 -4.81 -9.62
N PHE A 182 -1.68 -5.73 -8.77
CA PHE A 182 -3.09 -5.97 -8.41
C PHE A 182 -3.24 -6.04 -6.89
N ASP A 183 -4.01 -5.14 -6.31
CA ASP A 183 -4.21 -5.05 -4.87
C ASP A 183 -5.49 -5.79 -4.44
N ASP A 184 -5.55 -6.18 -3.17
CA ASP A 184 -6.72 -6.69 -2.41
C ASP A 184 -7.08 -8.17 -2.48
N GLY A 185 -6.50 -8.96 -3.38
CA GLY A 185 -6.75 -10.40 -3.44
C GLY A 185 -8.16 -10.79 -3.87
N SER A 186 -8.73 -10.03 -4.82
CA SER A 186 -10.01 -10.33 -5.46
C SER A 186 -10.03 -11.75 -6.05
N LYS A 187 -11.16 -12.44 -5.95
CA LYS A 187 -11.38 -13.75 -6.58
C LYS A 187 -11.09 -13.73 -8.08
N THR A 188 -11.33 -12.59 -8.72
CA THR A 188 -11.10 -12.39 -10.16
C THR A 188 -9.63 -12.32 -10.55
N HIS A 189 -8.71 -12.13 -9.59
CA HIS A 189 -7.28 -12.30 -9.84
C HIS A 189 -6.95 -13.75 -10.23
N TRP A 190 -7.63 -14.71 -9.63
CA TRP A 190 -7.52 -16.12 -10.03
C TRP A 190 -8.33 -16.41 -11.30
N GLU A 191 -9.62 -16.06 -11.30
CA GLU A 191 -10.56 -16.54 -12.33
C GLU A 191 -10.39 -15.86 -13.69
N ILE A 192 -9.88 -14.62 -13.74
CA ILE A 192 -9.82 -13.80 -14.95
C ILE A 192 -8.38 -13.40 -15.27
N LEU A 193 -7.68 -12.81 -14.30
CA LEU A 193 -6.34 -12.26 -14.53
C LEU A 193 -5.33 -13.36 -14.90
N VAL A 194 -5.25 -14.47 -14.15
CA VAL A 194 -4.30 -15.55 -14.44
C VAL A 194 -4.47 -16.11 -15.87
N PRO A 195 -5.68 -16.47 -16.33
CA PRO A 195 -5.89 -16.87 -17.74
C PRO A 195 -5.45 -15.81 -18.75
N LEU A 196 -5.76 -14.53 -18.51
CA LEU A 196 -5.36 -13.44 -19.42
C LEU A 196 -3.84 -13.25 -19.45
N LEU A 197 -3.16 -13.28 -18.31
CA LEU A 197 -1.70 -13.22 -18.24
C LEU A 197 -1.06 -14.33 -19.07
N LYS A 198 -1.54 -15.58 -18.91
CA LYS A 198 -1.07 -16.72 -19.72
C LYS A 198 -1.33 -16.51 -21.21
N LYS A 199 -2.53 -16.05 -21.59
CA LYS A 199 -2.93 -15.80 -22.99
C LYS A 199 -2.00 -14.81 -23.69
N TYR A 200 -1.58 -13.74 -23.01
CA TYR A 200 -0.74 -12.69 -23.61
C TYR A 200 0.77 -12.85 -23.33
N GLY A 201 1.16 -13.86 -22.56
CA GLY A 201 2.54 -14.10 -22.15
C GLY A 201 3.05 -12.99 -21.22
N PHE A 202 2.21 -12.56 -20.29
CA PHE A 202 2.49 -11.52 -19.31
C PHE A 202 2.59 -12.10 -17.88
N THR A 203 3.22 -11.32 -17.01
CA THR A 203 3.31 -11.56 -15.57
C THR A 203 2.80 -10.36 -14.81
N ALA A 204 2.34 -10.57 -13.57
CA ALA A 204 1.92 -9.51 -12.68
C ALA A 204 2.31 -9.80 -11.23
N SER A 205 2.07 -8.85 -10.35
CA SER A 205 2.26 -9.00 -8.90
C SER A 205 0.94 -8.76 -8.18
N VAL A 206 0.61 -9.60 -7.21
CA VAL A 206 -0.55 -9.40 -6.34
C VAL A 206 -0.10 -8.97 -4.94
N PHE A 207 -0.71 -7.91 -4.41
CA PHE A 207 -0.49 -7.47 -3.03
C PHE A 207 -1.69 -7.87 -2.16
N ILE A 208 -1.44 -8.77 -1.21
CA ILE A 208 -2.50 -9.46 -0.45
C ILE A 208 -2.48 -9.05 1.02
N TYR A 209 -3.65 -8.80 1.61
CA TYR A 209 -3.80 -8.70 3.05
C TYR A 209 -4.51 -9.94 3.62
N PRO A 210 -3.87 -10.73 4.51
CA PRO A 210 -4.36 -12.06 4.90
C PRO A 210 -5.77 -12.12 5.49
N SER A 211 -6.21 -11.07 6.17
CA SER A 211 -7.51 -11.09 6.84
C SER A 211 -8.68 -11.22 5.84
N ILE A 212 -8.55 -10.69 4.62
CA ILE A 212 -9.63 -10.80 3.63
C ILE A 212 -9.69 -12.18 3.01
N ILE A 213 -8.54 -12.79 2.73
CA ILE A 213 -8.46 -14.17 2.24
C ILE A 213 -9.02 -15.13 3.29
N SER A 214 -8.73 -14.86 4.56
CA SER A 214 -9.24 -15.66 5.68
C SER A 214 -10.70 -15.38 6.04
N SER A 215 -11.33 -14.35 5.45
CA SER A 215 -12.70 -13.97 5.77
C SER A 215 -13.76 -14.89 5.18
N GLY A 216 -13.40 -15.73 4.20
CA GLY A 216 -14.33 -16.60 3.48
C GLY A 216 -15.37 -15.87 2.62
N LYS A 217 -15.22 -14.55 2.42
CA LYS A 217 -16.13 -13.74 1.61
C LYS A 217 -15.99 -14.12 0.13
N LYS A 218 -17.13 -14.35 -0.53
CA LYS A 218 -17.22 -14.82 -1.92
C LYS A 218 -16.52 -13.96 -2.98
N TYR A 219 -16.26 -12.68 -2.69
CA TYR A 219 -15.62 -11.75 -3.63
C TYR A 219 -14.08 -11.83 -3.65
N TYR A 220 -13.49 -12.52 -2.68
CA TYR A 220 -12.05 -12.63 -2.51
C TYR A 220 -11.60 -14.07 -2.69
N MET A 221 -10.33 -14.26 -3.03
CA MET A 221 -9.76 -15.60 -3.13
C MET A 221 -9.80 -16.32 -1.79
N THR A 222 -10.01 -17.63 -1.81
CA THR A 222 -9.62 -18.51 -0.71
C THR A 222 -8.10 -18.70 -0.69
N TRP A 223 -7.55 -19.27 0.40
CA TRP A 223 -6.13 -19.64 0.44
C TRP A 223 -5.74 -20.63 -0.67
N ASP A 224 -6.60 -21.61 -0.97
CA ASP A 224 -6.36 -22.57 -2.05
C ASP A 224 -6.35 -21.87 -3.42
N GLN A 225 -7.28 -20.94 -3.66
CA GLN A 225 -7.30 -20.16 -4.90
C GLN A 225 -6.06 -19.27 -5.03
N LEU A 226 -5.61 -18.64 -3.95
CA LEU A 226 -4.37 -17.86 -3.95
C LEU A 226 -3.16 -18.75 -4.25
N ASN A 227 -3.04 -19.92 -3.62
CA ASN A 227 -1.95 -20.85 -3.91
C ASN A 227 -1.97 -21.34 -5.36
N ASN A 228 -3.13 -21.76 -5.87
CA ASN A 228 -3.28 -22.13 -7.28
C ASN A 228 -2.94 -20.98 -8.25
N ALA A 229 -3.32 -19.75 -7.90
CA ALA A 229 -2.97 -18.56 -8.67
C ALA A 229 -1.45 -18.33 -8.69
N LEU A 230 -0.76 -18.54 -7.57
CA LEU A 230 0.69 -18.40 -7.48
C LEU A 230 1.44 -19.57 -8.14
N ASP A 231 0.92 -20.80 -8.04
CA ASP A 231 1.46 -22.01 -8.69
C ASP A 231 1.35 -21.93 -10.22
N SER A 232 0.48 -21.07 -10.74
CA SER A 232 0.34 -20.82 -12.17
C SER A 232 1.59 -20.24 -12.84
N GLY A 233 2.55 -19.71 -12.05
CA GLY A 233 3.84 -19.19 -12.49
C GLY A 233 3.83 -17.77 -13.07
N VAL A 234 2.66 -17.14 -13.21
CA VAL A 234 2.53 -15.79 -13.80
C VAL A 234 2.34 -14.67 -12.77
N LEU A 235 2.30 -15.00 -11.46
CA LEU A 235 2.10 -14.04 -10.38
C LEU A 235 3.27 -14.05 -9.38
N ASP A 236 3.74 -12.85 -9.02
CA ASP A 236 4.52 -12.60 -7.81
C ASP A 236 3.60 -12.27 -6.62
N LEU A 237 4.07 -12.53 -5.39
CA LEU A 237 3.34 -12.23 -4.14
C LEU A 237 4.01 -11.10 -3.36
N GLY A 238 3.23 -10.08 -3.01
CA GLY A 238 3.58 -9.04 -2.05
C GLY A 238 2.57 -8.93 -0.90
N SER A 239 2.95 -8.21 0.16
CA SER A 239 2.06 -7.91 1.29
C SER A 239 1.26 -6.63 1.06
N HIS A 240 0.02 -6.61 1.57
CA HIS A 240 -0.81 -5.41 1.65
C HIS A 240 -1.27 -5.13 3.09
N THR A 241 -0.40 -5.41 4.08
CA THR A 241 -0.67 -5.36 5.54
C THR A 241 -1.60 -6.46 6.03
N LEU A 242 -1.98 -6.47 7.31
CA LEU A 242 -2.77 -7.53 7.90
C LEU A 242 -4.26 -7.39 7.55
N TYR A 243 -4.82 -6.19 7.73
CA TYR A 243 -6.24 -5.92 7.48
C TYR A 243 -6.56 -4.63 6.73
N HIS A 244 -5.57 -4.08 6.02
CA HIS A 244 -5.72 -2.90 5.15
C HIS A 244 -6.09 -1.59 5.89
N PRO A 245 -5.37 -1.18 6.96
CA PRO A 245 -5.62 0.09 7.62
C PRO A 245 -4.91 1.26 6.97
N LYS A 246 -5.34 2.47 7.33
CA LYS A 246 -4.55 3.70 7.10
C LYS A 246 -3.40 3.75 8.08
N LEU A 247 -2.28 3.11 7.75
CA LEU A 247 -1.13 2.93 8.65
C LEU A 247 -0.71 4.19 9.42
N PRO A 248 -0.67 5.41 8.81
CA PRO A 248 -0.18 6.57 9.54
C PRO A 248 -1.10 7.04 10.68
N THR A 249 -2.35 6.57 10.73
CA THR A 249 -3.27 6.88 11.84
C THR A 249 -3.07 5.98 13.05
N MET A 250 -2.11 5.05 13.00
CA MET A 250 -1.86 4.05 14.03
C MET A 250 -0.60 4.39 14.84
N SER A 251 -0.48 3.77 16.02
CA SER A 251 0.77 3.75 16.76
C SER A 251 1.80 2.87 16.06
N ARG A 252 3.09 3.14 16.28
CA ARG A 252 4.23 2.37 15.78
C ARG A 252 4.14 0.90 16.12
N THR A 253 3.67 0.56 17.34
CA THR A 253 3.42 -0.83 17.75
C THR A 253 2.37 -1.51 16.87
N LEU A 254 1.27 -0.82 16.57
CA LEU A 254 0.23 -1.35 15.69
C LEU A 254 0.70 -1.42 14.22
N ILE A 255 1.45 -0.44 13.74
CA ILE A 255 2.09 -0.47 12.41
C ILE A 255 2.98 -1.71 12.30
N ARG A 256 3.88 -1.93 13.27
CA ARG A 256 4.75 -3.11 13.30
C ARG A 256 3.94 -4.41 13.25
N LYS A 257 2.88 -4.49 14.06
CA LYS A 257 1.96 -5.64 14.05
C LYS A 257 1.35 -5.88 12.67
N GLN A 258 0.83 -4.82 12.02
CA GLN A 258 0.22 -4.91 10.68
C GLN A 258 1.18 -5.46 9.63
N LEU A 259 2.44 -5.03 9.70
CA LEU A 259 3.46 -5.38 8.71
C LEU A 259 4.04 -6.78 8.97
N LEU A 260 4.33 -7.11 10.22
CA LEU A 260 4.98 -8.37 10.60
C LEU A 260 4.02 -9.56 10.51
N GLU A 261 2.83 -9.46 11.08
CA GLU A 261 1.87 -10.58 11.06
C GLU A 261 1.39 -10.87 9.63
N SER A 262 1.23 -9.84 8.79
CA SER A 262 0.90 -10.03 7.38
C SER A 262 1.94 -10.88 6.67
N LYS A 263 3.22 -10.49 6.79
CA LYS A 263 4.35 -11.23 6.23
C LYS A 263 4.35 -12.68 6.70
N GLN A 264 4.30 -12.91 8.02
CA GLN A 264 4.36 -14.24 8.61
C GLN A 264 3.20 -15.13 8.15
N ILE A 265 1.97 -14.61 8.13
CA ILE A 265 0.80 -15.37 7.70
C ILE A 265 0.90 -15.72 6.22
N LEU A 266 1.27 -14.77 5.35
CA LEU A 266 1.41 -15.04 3.92
C LEU A 266 2.51 -16.08 3.66
N GLU A 267 3.68 -15.93 4.27
CA GLU A 267 4.80 -16.86 4.12
C GLU A 267 4.42 -18.26 4.61
N THR A 268 3.74 -18.37 5.75
CA THR A 268 3.28 -19.65 6.31
C THR A 268 2.22 -20.31 5.43
N LYS A 269 1.26 -19.53 4.92
CA LYS A 269 0.12 -20.07 4.15
C LYS A 269 0.45 -20.40 2.70
N THR A 270 1.51 -19.80 2.15
CA THR A 270 1.86 -19.94 0.73
C THR A 270 3.21 -20.58 0.46
N GLY A 271 4.04 -20.76 1.50
CA GLY A 271 5.41 -21.27 1.38
C GLY A 271 6.35 -20.35 0.60
N ARG A 272 5.94 -19.12 0.29
CA ARG A 272 6.68 -18.17 -0.54
C ARG A 272 7.17 -17.02 0.30
N LYS A 273 8.38 -16.54 0.00
CA LYS A 273 8.95 -15.35 0.64
C LYS A 273 8.14 -14.11 0.27
N VAL A 274 7.78 -13.30 1.27
CA VAL A 274 7.04 -12.04 1.08
C VAL A 274 7.88 -10.88 1.57
N ILE A 275 8.54 -10.20 0.63
CA ILE A 275 9.49 -9.12 0.95
C ILE A 275 9.17 -7.80 0.26
N ASP A 276 8.08 -7.69 -0.48
CA ASP A 276 7.66 -6.43 -1.09
C ASP A 276 6.28 -6.05 -0.55
N LEU A 277 6.01 -4.74 -0.40
CA LEU A 277 4.84 -4.19 0.30
C LEU A 277 4.09 -3.19 -0.59
N ALA A 278 2.77 -3.24 -0.68
CA ALA A 278 1.98 -2.09 -1.11
C ALA A 278 1.34 -1.43 0.11
N TYR A 279 1.43 -0.11 0.23
CA TYR A 279 0.77 0.62 1.30
C TYR A 279 -0.73 0.70 1.02
N PRO A 280 -1.61 0.33 1.97
CA PRO A 280 -3.04 0.56 1.85
C PRO A 280 -3.31 2.04 1.53
N PHE A 281 -4.13 2.27 0.50
CA PHE A 281 -4.44 3.61 0.00
C PHE A 281 -3.21 4.44 -0.46
N GLY A 282 -2.04 3.81 -0.60
CA GLY A 282 -0.75 4.46 -0.85
C GLY A 282 -0.24 5.34 0.30
N LEU A 283 -0.80 5.21 1.50
CA LEU A 283 -0.49 6.10 2.64
C LEU A 283 0.65 5.53 3.49
N PHE A 284 1.65 6.35 3.75
CA PHE A 284 2.78 6.02 4.61
C PHE A 284 3.24 7.27 5.37
N ASP A 285 4.10 7.06 6.36
CA ASP A 285 4.87 8.08 7.07
C ASP A 285 6.26 7.52 7.42
N PRO A 286 7.17 8.31 8.02
CA PRO A 286 8.50 7.82 8.37
C PRO A 286 8.48 6.58 9.28
N ARG A 287 7.53 6.49 10.22
CA ARG A 287 7.39 5.34 11.14
C ARG A 287 7.04 4.07 10.35
N VAL A 288 6.14 4.18 9.36
CA VAL A 288 5.80 3.07 8.46
C VAL A 288 7.00 2.59 7.67
N ILE A 289 7.79 3.50 7.10
CA ILE A 289 9.00 3.15 6.33
C ILE A 289 10.03 2.46 7.24
N GLU A 290 10.27 3.01 8.42
CA GLU A 290 11.20 2.44 9.40
C GLU A 290 10.80 1.02 9.82
N GLU A 291 9.53 0.79 10.15
CA GLU A 291 9.06 -0.56 10.51
C GLU A 291 9.11 -1.52 9.32
N ALA A 292 8.77 -1.05 8.10
CA ALA A 292 8.87 -1.88 6.90
C ALA A 292 10.32 -2.34 6.66
N LYS A 293 11.30 -1.43 6.80
CA LYS A 293 12.73 -1.74 6.75
C LYS A 293 13.12 -2.76 7.82
N ALA A 294 12.75 -2.50 9.08
CA ALA A 294 13.13 -3.34 10.22
C ALA A 294 12.56 -4.77 10.14
N ILE A 295 11.41 -4.95 9.49
CA ILE A 295 10.79 -6.28 9.28
C ILE A 295 11.43 -7.03 8.10
N GLY A 296 12.18 -6.33 7.25
CA GLY A 296 12.84 -6.91 6.09
C GLY A 296 12.02 -6.86 4.80
N TYR A 297 11.05 -5.93 4.69
CA TYR A 297 10.55 -5.55 3.37
C TYR A 297 11.63 -4.80 2.61
N ARG A 298 11.82 -5.16 1.35
CA ARG A 298 12.87 -4.70 0.43
C ARG A 298 12.48 -3.42 -0.31
N MET A 299 11.22 -3.31 -0.70
CA MET A 299 10.64 -2.13 -1.37
C MET A 299 9.16 -2.00 -1.03
N ALA A 300 8.62 -0.79 -1.22
CA ALA A 300 7.22 -0.51 -0.98
C ALA A 300 6.58 0.44 -2.01
N PHE A 301 5.32 0.16 -2.33
CA PHE A 301 4.57 0.79 -3.41
C PHE A 301 3.51 1.77 -2.88
N THR A 302 3.46 2.94 -3.51
CA THR A 302 2.49 4.01 -3.24
C THR A 302 1.36 3.99 -4.27
N VAL A 303 0.53 5.03 -4.33
CA VAL A 303 -0.37 5.32 -5.46
C VAL A 303 -0.04 6.66 -6.12
N ASN A 304 1.15 7.19 -5.86
CA ASN A 304 1.63 8.41 -6.49
C ASN A 304 1.95 8.10 -7.96
N PRO A 305 1.37 8.84 -8.93
CA PRO A 305 1.59 8.58 -10.35
C PRO A 305 3.02 8.95 -10.75
N GLY A 306 3.56 8.25 -11.75
CA GLY A 306 4.89 8.51 -12.30
C GLY A 306 5.61 7.24 -12.76
N LYS A 307 6.61 7.41 -13.63
CA LYS A 307 7.55 6.34 -13.96
C LYS A 307 8.62 6.22 -12.89
N ASN A 308 9.19 5.02 -12.77
CA ASN A 308 10.28 4.74 -11.84
C ASN A 308 11.59 4.64 -12.60
N LEU A 309 12.62 5.35 -12.12
CA LEU A 309 13.96 5.39 -12.70
C LEU A 309 14.94 4.58 -11.82
N PRO A 310 16.13 4.23 -12.33
CA PRO A 310 17.23 3.84 -11.47
C PRO A 310 17.46 4.95 -10.42
N GLY A 311 17.53 4.56 -9.15
CA GLY A 311 17.63 5.47 -8.01
C GLY A 311 16.29 5.98 -7.46
N THR A 312 15.13 5.58 -8.01
CA THR A 312 13.84 5.87 -7.35
C THR A 312 13.85 5.30 -5.92
N PRO A 313 13.47 6.07 -4.89
CA PRO A 313 13.51 5.60 -3.51
C PRO A 313 12.67 4.33 -3.33
N VAL A 314 13.32 3.27 -2.84
CA VAL A 314 12.74 1.90 -2.85
C VAL A 314 11.48 1.76 -1.99
N TYR A 315 11.21 2.67 -1.04
CA TYR A 315 9.98 2.67 -0.23
C TYR A 315 8.94 3.68 -0.73
N ASN A 316 9.17 4.33 -1.88
CA ASN A 316 8.28 5.32 -2.47
C ASN A 316 8.05 5.00 -3.95
N ILE A 317 7.83 3.73 -4.29
CA ILE A 317 7.62 3.34 -5.69
C ILE A 317 6.33 3.96 -6.21
N HIS A 318 6.42 4.64 -7.34
CA HIS A 318 5.30 5.28 -8.02
C HIS A 318 4.43 4.22 -8.70
N ARG A 319 3.10 4.35 -8.55
CA ARG A 319 2.12 3.55 -9.27
C ARG A 319 1.00 4.43 -9.79
N SER A 320 0.58 4.18 -11.02
CA SER A 320 -0.57 4.85 -11.60
C SER A 320 -1.80 3.97 -11.45
N LEU A 321 -2.80 4.46 -10.71
CA LEU A 321 -4.09 3.80 -10.56
C LEU A 321 -4.80 3.71 -11.91
N VAL A 322 -5.39 2.55 -12.20
CA VAL A 322 -6.23 2.33 -13.38
C VAL A 322 -7.68 2.17 -12.91
N PRO A 323 -8.48 3.26 -12.92
CA PRO A 323 -9.86 3.24 -12.44
C PRO A 323 -10.83 2.59 -13.45
N TRP A 324 -12.08 2.46 -13.01
CA TRP A 324 -13.21 2.13 -13.86
C TRP A 324 -13.32 3.12 -15.02
N GLY A 325 -13.71 2.65 -16.21
CA GLY A 325 -13.93 3.52 -17.36
C GLY A 325 -12.68 4.24 -17.88
N GLN A 326 -11.48 3.75 -17.56
CA GLN A 326 -10.24 4.35 -18.04
C GLN A 326 -10.21 4.44 -19.58
N SER A 327 -10.22 5.68 -20.10
CA SER A 327 -10.15 5.93 -21.54
C SER A 327 -8.77 5.61 -22.11
N GLN A 328 -8.68 5.42 -23.44
CA GLN A 328 -7.40 5.23 -24.13
C GLN A 328 -6.43 6.37 -23.94
N SER A 329 -6.91 7.60 -24.10
CA SER A 329 -6.06 8.78 -23.94
C SER A 329 -5.44 8.83 -22.54
N ALA A 330 -6.25 8.57 -21.51
CA ALA A 330 -5.77 8.56 -20.13
C ALA A 330 -4.82 7.37 -19.86
N PHE A 331 -5.11 6.18 -20.40
CA PHE A 331 -4.20 5.02 -20.29
C PHE A 331 -2.86 5.28 -20.99
N ASN A 332 -2.89 5.81 -22.22
CA ASN A 332 -1.68 6.20 -22.96
C ASN A 332 -0.88 7.26 -22.20
N SER A 333 -1.57 8.23 -21.58
CA SER A 333 -0.91 9.27 -20.77
C SER A 333 -0.15 8.70 -19.57
N ILE A 334 -0.63 7.61 -18.96
CA ILE A 334 0.11 6.90 -17.91
C ILE A 334 1.40 6.29 -18.48
N LEU A 335 1.30 5.66 -19.67
CA LEU A 335 2.42 4.96 -20.31
C LEU A 335 3.48 5.91 -20.87
N THR A 336 3.08 7.08 -21.36
CA THR A 336 3.96 8.06 -21.99
C THR A 336 4.40 9.18 -21.03
N MET A 337 3.89 9.20 -19.80
CA MET A 337 4.27 10.16 -18.77
C MET A 337 5.79 10.27 -18.66
N ALA A 338 6.29 11.51 -18.56
CA ALA A 338 7.69 11.72 -18.20
C ALA A 338 7.93 11.24 -16.76
N PRO A 339 9.15 10.77 -16.43
CA PRO A 339 9.52 10.56 -15.04
C PRO A 339 9.26 11.81 -14.19
N PRO A 340 8.88 11.63 -12.92
CA PRO A 340 8.82 12.76 -12.00
C PRO A 340 10.22 13.39 -11.89
N PRO A 341 10.32 14.72 -11.81
CA PRO A 341 11.59 15.38 -11.61
C PRO A 341 12.14 15.01 -10.24
N LYS A 342 13.43 15.26 -10.06
CA LYS A 342 14.05 15.19 -8.74
C LYS A 342 13.56 16.39 -7.93
N ILE A 343 12.77 16.10 -6.91
CA ILE A 343 12.24 17.10 -5.98
C ILE A 343 12.83 16.79 -4.61
N SER A 344 13.56 17.74 -4.06
CA SER A 344 14.10 17.68 -2.71
C SER A 344 13.20 18.53 -1.81
N ILE A 345 12.61 17.91 -0.80
CA ILE A 345 11.79 18.60 0.21
C ILE A 345 12.48 18.50 1.56
N SER A 346 12.52 19.59 2.31
CA SER A 346 13.18 19.63 3.63
C SER A 346 12.44 18.84 4.72
N ILE A 347 11.30 18.23 4.39
CA ILE A 347 10.53 17.31 5.24
C ILE A 347 10.23 16.03 4.46
N GLN A 348 10.15 14.90 5.16
CA GLN A 348 9.89 13.61 4.53
C GLN A 348 8.43 13.51 4.06
N ASP A 349 8.20 12.78 2.97
CA ASP A 349 6.84 12.46 2.52
C ASP A 349 6.10 11.64 3.58
N GLY A 350 4.82 11.91 3.77
CA GLY A 350 4.02 11.34 4.86
C GLY A 350 4.20 12.03 6.23
N SER A 351 5.00 13.11 6.33
CA SER A 351 5.19 13.82 7.60
C SER A 351 3.91 14.44 8.13
N TRP A 352 3.85 14.58 9.46
CA TRP A 352 2.82 15.34 10.16
C TRP A 352 3.10 16.83 10.04
N VAL A 353 2.08 17.61 9.69
CA VAL A 353 2.22 19.06 9.49
C VAL A 353 1.15 19.84 10.25
N LYS A 354 1.52 21.05 10.69
CA LYS A 354 0.62 22.01 11.34
C LYS A 354 0.38 23.25 10.48
N ALA A 355 -0.78 23.88 10.66
CA ALA A 355 -1.09 25.15 10.01
C ALA A 355 -0.01 26.20 10.34
N GLY A 356 0.46 26.92 9.32
CA GLY A 356 1.51 27.91 9.43
C GLY A 356 2.94 27.37 9.44
N GLN A 357 3.14 26.04 9.48
CA GLN A 357 4.46 25.45 9.31
C GLN A 357 5.01 25.72 7.92
N GLU A 358 6.31 26.03 7.85
CA GLU A 358 7.02 26.28 6.61
C GLU A 358 8.08 25.21 6.36
N PHE A 359 8.34 24.92 5.09
CA PHE A 359 9.40 24.02 4.64
C PHE A 359 9.85 24.41 3.24
N LYS A 360 11.04 23.93 2.85
CA LYS A 360 11.67 24.26 1.58
C LYS A 360 11.47 23.13 0.56
N ILE A 361 11.25 23.52 -0.69
CA ILE A 361 11.22 22.65 -1.85
C ILE A 361 12.29 23.13 -2.84
N HIS A 362 13.12 22.21 -3.30
CA HIS A 362 14.13 22.42 -4.32
C HIS A 362 13.79 21.55 -5.54
N LEU A 363 13.67 22.18 -6.71
CA LEU A 363 13.39 21.49 -7.97
C LEU A 363 14.66 21.33 -8.79
N GLU A 364 15.08 20.08 -9.01
CA GLU A 364 16.25 19.76 -9.83
C GLU A 364 15.86 19.33 -11.25
N GLY A 365 16.69 19.73 -12.22
CA GLY A 365 16.66 19.16 -13.57
C GLY A 365 15.54 19.66 -14.48
N VAL A 366 14.77 20.67 -14.07
CA VAL A 366 13.73 21.29 -14.90
C VAL A 366 13.85 22.81 -14.78
N GLN A 367 13.90 23.54 -15.90
CA GLN A 367 13.67 24.99 -15.92
C GLN A 367 12.23 25.26 -16.40
N PRO A 368 11.27 25.35 -15.47
CA PRO A 368 9.88 25.58 -15.82
C PRO A 368 9.63 27.04 -16.19
N GLU A 369 8.67 27.28 -17.09
CA GLU A 369 8.09 28.62 -17.30
C GLU A 369 7.27 29.06 -16.09
N SER A 370 6.61 28.11 -15.43
CA SER A 370 5.84 28.36 -14.22
C SER A 370 5.81 27.16 -13.28
N VAL A 371 5.78 27.46 -11.99
CA VAL A 371 5.62 26.48 -10.90
C VAL A 371 4.39 26.85 -10.07
N SER A 372 3.55 25.87 -9.81
CA SER A 372 2.40 25.95 -8.94
C SER A 372 2.52 24.85 -7.89
N ILE A 373 2.54 25.23 -6.61
CA ILE A 373 2.52 24.28 -5.50
C ILE A 373 1.22 24.50 -4.75
N GLN A 374 0.37 23.47 -4.70
CA GLN A 374 -0.98 23.58 -4.17
C GLN A 374 -1.30 22.53 -3.12
N ILE A 375 -2.03 22.92 -2.08
CA ILE A 375 -2.68 22.01 -1.13
C ILE A 375 -4.18 22.27 -1.20
N LYS A 376 -4.97 21.25 -1.58
CA LYS A 376 -6.43 21.38 -1.81
C LYS A 376 -6.80 22.59 -2.70
N SER A 377 -6.10 22.71 -3.83
CA SER A 377 -6.28 23.80 -4.80
C SER A 377 -5.93 25.21 -4.32
N LYS A 378 -5.40 25.37 -3.10
CA LYS A 378 -4.83 26.64 -2.63
C LYS A 378 -3.35 26.68 -2.98
N ASN A 379 -2.89 27.76 -3.62
CA ASN A 379 -1.45 28.00 -3.78
C ASN A 379 -0.83 28.24 -2.40
N VAL A 380 0.31 27.58 -2.13
CA VAL A 380 0.97 27.57 -0.81
C VAL A 380 2.40 28.10 -0.86
N ILE A 381 2.84 28.65 -1.99
CA ILE A 381 4.16 29.28 -2.12
C ILE A 381 4.15 30.59 -1.32
N SER A 382 5.00 30.69 -0.29
CA SER A 382 5.21 31.93 0.46
C SER A 382 6.39 32.74 -0.08
N GLU A 383 7.41 32.06 -0.60
CA GLU A 383 8.56 32.68 -1.26
C GLU A 383 8.94 31.86 -2.49
N ALA A 384 9.27 32.53 -3.59
CA ALA A 384 9.62 31.90 -4.86
C ALA A 384 10.97 32.43 -5.38
N GLN A 385 11.99 31.58 -5.35
CA GLN A 385 13.30 31.87 -5.93
C GLN A 385 13.84 30.61 -6.61
N PHE A 386 13.45 30.37 -7.86
CA PHE A 386 13.88 29.18 -8.60
C PHE A 386 15.41 28.96 -8.51
N PRO A 387 15.88 27.74 -8.21
CA PRO A 387 15.15 26.47 -8.08
C PRO A 387 14.47 26.19 -6.73
N ASP A 388 14.52 27.14 -5.79
CA ASP A 388 14.05 27.01 -4.41
C ASP A 388 12.70 27.71 -4.15
N PHE A 389 11.87 27.06 -3.34
CA PHE A 389 10.56 27.57 -2.95
C PHE A 389 10.35 27.36 -1.45
N THR A 390 9.85 28.39 -0.76
CA THR A 390 9.33 28.24 0.60
C THR A 390 7.83 28.01 0.50
N VAL A 391 7.36 26.94 1.14
CA VAL A 391 5.95 26.55 1.19
C VAL A 391 5.42 26.71 2.60
N LYS A 392 4.23 27.30 2.73
CA LYS A 392 3.54 27.47 4.01
C LYS A 392 2.25 26.65 4.04
N ILE A 393 2.12 25.80 5.06
CA ILE A 393 0.91 24.99 5.27
C ILE A 393 -0.28 25.93 5.56
N PRO A 394 -1.35 25.90 4.74
CA PRO A 394 -2.48 26.82 4.91
C PRO A 394 -3.32 26.41 6.12
N ASP A 395 -4.15 27.35 6.61
CA ASP A 395 -5.15 26.97 7.60
C ASP A 395 -6.28 26.14 6.96
N PHE A 396 -6.57 25.02 7.59
CA PHE A 396 -7.56 24.05 7.15
C PHE A 396 -8.89 24.31 7.87
N SER A 397 -9.77 25.11 7.24
CA SER A 397 -11.12 25.33 7.76
C SER A 397 -11.96 24.04 7.79
N ARG A 398 -11.63 23.05 6.94
CA ARG A 398 -12.24 21.71 6.94
C ARG A 398 -11.27 20.63 7.38
N LYS A 399 -11.75 19.85 8.35
CA LYS A 399 -11.10 18.66 8.86
C LYS A 399 -10.81 17.65 7.75
N SER A 400 -9.56 17.25 7.62
CA SER A 400 -9.09 16.31 6.61
C SER A 400 -7.73 15.81 7.04
N THR A 401 -7.66 14.50 7.25
CA THR A 401 -6.49 13.81 7.81
C THR A 401 -5.31 13.81 6.86
N PHE A 402 -5.57 13.71 5.56
CA PHE A 402 -4.56 13.56 4.52
C PHE A 402 -4.63 14.74 3.57
N LEU A 403 -3.50 15.38 3.34
CA LEU A 403 -3.37 16.60 2.58
C LEU A 403 -2.46 16.33 1.38
N PRO A 404 -3.04 16.06 0.19
CA PRO A 404 -2.23 15.96 -1.01
C PRO A 404 -1.70 17.36 -1.35
N MET A 405 -0.38 17.48 -1.43
CA MET A 405 0.29 18.62 -2.03
C MET A 405 0.65 18.26 -3.46
N MET A 406 0.13 19.05 -4.39
CA MET A 406 0.38 18.92 -5.81
C MET A 406 1.45 19.91 -6.22
N ILE A 407 2.56 19.41 -6.75
CA ILE A 407 3.58 20.24 -7.39
C ILE A 407 3.37 20.13 -8.89
N GLN A 408 3.05 21.26 -9.51
CA GLN A 408 2.85 21.40 -10.94
C GLN A 408 3.90 22.31 -11.53
N ALA A 409 4.67 21.82 -12.51
CA ALA A 409 5.63 22.60 -13.26
C ALA A 409 5.29 22.53 -14.76
N LYS A 410 5.16 23.69 -15.40
CA LYS A 410 4.92 23.79 -16.84
C LYS A 410 6.21 24.14 -17.56
N THR A 411 6.61 23.31 -18.50
CA THR A 411 7.75 23.58 -19.40
C THR A 411 7.28 24.31 -20.66
N LYS A 412 8.24 24.89 -21.42
CA LYS A 412 7.98 25.52 -22.73
C LYS A 412 7.25 24.60 -23.71
N GLU A 413 7.47 23.29 -23.59
CA GLU A 413 6.85 22.24 -24.41
C GLU A 413 5.43 21.85 -23.95
N GLY A 414 4.87 22.55 -22.95
CA GLY A 414 3.53 22.28 -22.44
C GLY A 414 3.43 21.06 -21.52
N LYS A 415 4.52 20.34 -21.24
CA LYS A 415 4.52 19.20 -20.31
C LYS A 415 4.22 19.70 -18.90
N GLN A 416 3.17 19.14 -18.30
CA GLN A 416 2.85 19.30 -16.89
C GLN A 416 3.48 18.15 -16.12
N ILE A 417 4.38 18.49 -15.22
CA ILE A 417 4.85 17.57 -14.20
C ILE A 417 3.86 17.64 -13.04
N GLN A 418 3.42 16.50 -12.53
CA GLN A 418 2.59 16.44 -11.33
C GLN A 418 3.23 15.50 -10.32
N TYR A 419 3.57 16.01 -9.14
CA TYR A 419 3.97 15.17 -8.02
C TYR A 419 3.00 15.37 -6.86
N GLN A 420 2.63 14.27 -6.20
CA GLN A 420 1.75 14.26 -5.05
C GLN A 420 2.55 13.90 -3.80
N TYR A 421 2.68 14.85 -2.87
CA TYR A 421 3.15 14.57 -1.51
C TYR A 421 1.95 14.42 -0.59
N LEU A 422 2.07 13.55 0.39
CA LEU A 422 1.03 13.33 1.37
C LEU A 422 1.46 13.90 2.71
N PHE A 423 0.67 14.80 3.28
CA PHE A 423 0.87 15.24 4.66
C PHE A 423 -0.26 14.80 5.57
N ILE A 424 0.06 14.57 6.83
CA ILE A 424 -0.90 14.22 7.87
C ILE A 424 -1.24 15.48 8.66
N ASN A 425 -2.51 15.87 8.63
CA ASN A 425 -2.99 17.06 9.33
C ASN A 425 -3.07 16.80 10.83
N GLN A 426 -2.16 17.40 11.60
CA GLN A 426 -2.12 17.23 13.05
C GLN A 426 -3.44 17.65 13.74
N LYS A 427 -4.19 18.63 13.18
CA LYS A 427 -5.48 19.08 13.77
C LYS A 427 -6.55 17.99 13.84
N GLU A 428 -6.43 16.89 13.09
CA GLU A 428 -7.34 15.74 13.20
C GLU A 428 -7.10 14.89 14.45
N PHE A 429 -5.91 14.96 15.03
CA PHE A 429 -5.49 14.10 16.12
C PHE A 429 -5.37 14.91 17.40
N LYS A 430 -6.06 14.47 18.46
CA LYS A 430 -5.94 15.09 19.79
C LYS A 430 -4.54 14.92 20.38
N LYS A 431 -3.85 13.83 20.02
CA LYS A 431 -2.47 13.47 20.37
C LYS A 431 -1.88 12.62 19.24
N HIS A 432 -0.56 12.62 19.09
CA HIS A 432 0.11 11.67 18.20
C HIS A 432 -0.21 10.23 18.64
N PRO A 433 -0.35 9.25 17.72
CA PRO A 433 -0.73 7.88 18.08
C PRO A 433 0.27 7.16 18.99
N ASP A 434 1.51 7.63 19.04
CA ASP A 434 2.56 7.13 19.95
C ASP A 434 2.64 7.92 21.26
N ASP A 435 1.67 8.79 21.54
CA ASP A 435 1.63 9.71 22.70
C ASP A 435 2.83 10.67 22.81
N THR A 436 3.69 10.74 21.78
CA THR A 436 4.81 11.69 21.68
C THR A 436 4.35 12.97 20.99
N PHE A 437 4.38 14.10 21.70
CA PHE A 437 4.00 15.42 21.16
C PHE A 437 5.05 16.03 20.24
#